data_AF-A0A9W4WY97-F1
#
_entry.id   AF-A0A9W4WY97-F1
#
_cell.length_a   1.000
_cell.length_b   1.000
_cell.length_c   1.000
_cell.angle_alpha   90.00
_cell.angle_beta   90.00
_cell.angle_gamma   90.00
#
_symmetry.space_group_name_H-M   'P 1'
#
loop_
_entity.id
_entity.type
_entity.pdbx_description
1 polymer ?
#
loop_
_entity_poly.entity_id
_entity_poly.type
_entity_poly.pdbx_seq_one_letter_code
_entity_poly.pdbx_strand_id
1 'polypeptide(L)'
;MKISFALILLASLSVNAAPLKRDASYPIAESYPIAESYPIAGRGYPIAESEPIADSYPIAGRGYPIAESEPIAESYPIAGRGYPIAESEPIADSYPIAGRGYPIAESEPIADSYPIAGRGYPIAESEPIAESYPIAGRGYPIAESEPIADSYPIAGRGYPIAESEPIAESYPIAG
;
A
#
# COMPACT_ATOMS: atom_id res chain seq x y z
N MET A 1 19.37 23.76 18.15
CA MET A 1 20.43 23.63 17.12
C MET A 1 19.99 22.50 16.19
N LYS A 2 19.79 22.82 14.91
CA LYS A 2 19.12 21.99 13.91
C LYS A 2 20.12 21.06 13.21
N ILE A 3 19.65 19.83 12.97
CA ILE A 3 20.06 18.88 11.93
C ILE A 3 21.49 18.35 12.01
N SER A 4 21.62 17.06 12.32
CA SER A 4 22.44 16.11 11.53
C SER A 4 22.17 14.67 12.01
N PHE A 5 20.95 14.18 11.76
CA PHE A 5 20.69 12.73 11.72
C PHE A 5 20.86 12.16 10.30
N ALA A 6 21.38 12.96 9.36
CA ALA A 6 21.49 12.61 7.95
C ALA A 6 22.78 11.86 7.57
N LEU A 7 23.56 11.33 8.52
CA LEU A 7 24.90 10.81 8.18
C LEU A 7 25.32 9.46 8.77
N ILE A 8 24.44 8.68 9.40
CA ILE A 8 24.82 7.35 9.90
C ILE A 8 23.71 6.34 9.65
N LEU A 9 23.52 5.94 8.39
CA LEU A 9 23.15 4.57 8.03
C LEU A 9 23.44 4.29 6.54
N LEU A 10 24.67 4.57 6.12
CA LEU A 10 25.23 4.02 4.87
C LEU A 10 25.83 2.63 5.18
N ALA A 11 25.00 1.72 5.69
CA ALA A 11 25.37 0.34 5.93
C ALA A 11 24.27 -0.56 5.38
N SER A 12 24.58 -1.23 4.27
CA SER A 12 23.80 -2.33 3.66
C SER A 12 22.39 -1.94 3.18
N LEU A 13 22.35 -1.18 2.08
CA LEU A 13 21.17 -1.10 1.22
C LEU A 13 20.98 -2.45 0.51
N SER A 14 20.48 -3.47 1.22
CA SER A 14 20.02 -4.71 0.60
C SER A 14 18.62 -4.47 0.04
N VAL A 15 18.51 -3.68 -1.04
CA VAL A 15 17.28 -3.59 -1.83
C VAL A 15 17.23 -4.85 -2.68
N ASN A 16 16.48 -5.85 -2.24
CA ASN A 16 16.32 -7.08 -3.01
C ASN A 16 15.23 -6.87 -4.05
N ALA A 17 15.57 -6.22 -5.17
CA ALA A 17 14.71 -6.18 -6.35
C ALA A 17 15.01 -7.43 -7.18
N ALA A 18 14.35 -8.56 -6.87
CA ALA A 18 14.58 -9.81 -7.59
C ALA A 18 13.61 -9.96 -8.78
N PRO A 19 14.05 -9.78 -10.05
CA PRO A 19 13.33 -10.37 -11.16
C PRO A 19 13.52 -11.89 -11.09
N LEU A 20 12.44 -12.65 -10.91
CA LEU A 20 12.46 -14.11 -10.79
C LEU A 20 13.24 -14.76 -11.96
N LYS A 21 14.49 -15.16 -11.70
CA LYS A 21 15.27 -16.05 -12.56
C LYS A 21 15.57 -17.32 -11.77
N ARG A 22 15.00 -18.43 -12.25
CA ARG A 22 15.24 -19.79 -11.74
C ARG A 22 16.74 -20.04 -11.63
N ASP A 23 17.22 -20.26 -10.41
CA ASP A 23 18.05 -21.42 -10.05
C ASP A 23 18.03 -21.60 -8.54
N ALA A 24 17.72 -22.82 -8.11
CA ALA A 24 17.54 -23.20 -6.72
C ALA A 24 18.87 -23.16 -5.96
N SER A 25 18.93 -22.31 -4.93
CA SER A 25 19.87 -22.44 -3.82
C SER A 25 19.18 -21.90 -2.58
N TYR A 26 18.94 -22.77 -1.58
CA TYR A 26 18.45 -22.40 -0.25
C TYR A 26 19.64 -22.37 0.74
N PRO A 27 20.36 -21.25 0.89
CA PRO A 27 20.96 -20.96 2.18
C PRO A 27 19.82 -20.49 3.11
N ILE A 28 19.59 -21.19 4.23
CA ILE A 28 18.75 -20.65 5.31
C ILE A 28 19.58 -19.56 5.98
N ALA A 29 19.40 -18.33 5.52
CA ALA A 29 19.59 -17.14 6.30
C ALA A 29 18.20 -16.52 6.43
N GLU A 30 17.69 -16.37 7.65
CA GLU A 30 16.60 -15.43 7.90
C GLU A 30 17.12 -14.05 7.49
N SER A 31 16.77 -13.61 6.28
CA SER A 31 17.08 -12.28 5.81
C SER A 31 15.96 -11.37 6.26
N TYR A 32 16.28 -10.36 7.07
CA TYR A 32 15.42 -9.21 7.36
C TYR A 32 15.91 -8.05 6.47
N PRO A 33 15.57 -8.03 5.18
CA PRO A 33 15.94 -6.94 4.29
C PRO A 33 15.32 -5.63 4.80
N ILE A 34 16.04 -4.53 4.63
CA ILE A 34 15.49 -3.21 5.00
C ILE A 34 14.32 -2.86 4.08
N ALA A 35 14.35 -3.27 2.81
CA ALA A 35 13.25 -3.05 1.90
C ALA A 35 13.18 -4.13 0.83
N GLU A 36 11.97 -4.57 0.52
CA GLU A 36 11.67 -5.40 -0.64
C GLU A 36 10.79 -4.66 -1.64
N SER A 37 10.88 -5.08 -2.90
CA SER A 37 9.98 -4.58 -3.93
C SER A 37 9.75 -5.61 -5.02
N TYR A 38 8.48 -5.79 -5.37
CA TYR A 38 7.98 -6.77 -6.33
C TYR A 38 7.36 -6.10 -7.56
N PRO A 39 8.17 -5.46 -8.43
CA PRO A 39 7.65 -4.73 -9.57
C PRO A 39 7.07 -5.65 -10.65
N ILE A 40 5.83 -5.38 -11.07
CA ILE A 40 5.23 -5.94 -12.26
C ILE A 40 5.24 -4.91 -13.38
N ALA A 41 6.07 -5.13 -14.40
CA ALA A 41 5.97 -4.43 -15.67
C ALA A 41 5.25 -5.31 -16.71
N GLY A 42 4.26 -4.75 -17.41
CA GLY A 42 3.53 -5.51 -18.43
C GLY A 42 2.45 -6.40 -17.82
N ARG A 43 2.58 -7.72 -17.85
CA ARG A 43 1.57 -8.65 -17.26
C ARG A 43 2.21 -9.63 -16.28
N GLY A 44 1.72 -9.72 -15.05
CA GLY A 44 2.28 -10.62 -14.03
C GLY A 44 1.35 -10.96 -12.86
N TYR A 45 1.73 -12.01 -12.12
CA TYR A 45 1.01 -12.63 -10.99
C TYR A 45 2.00 -13.22 -9.96
N PRO A 46 2.92 -12.43 -9.37
CA PRO A 46 3.87 -12.93 -8.39
C PRO A 46 3.18 -13.23 -7.05
N ILE A 47 3.80 -14.12 -6.26
CA ILE A 47 3.47 -14.39 -4.86
C ILE A 47 4.77 -14.19 -4.06
N ALA A 48 4.71 -13.49 -2.94
CA ALA A 48 5.85 -13.15 -2.10
C ALA A 48 5.53 -13.42 -0.62
N GLU A 49 6.54 -13.87 0.12
CA GLU A 49 6.51 -14.13 1.56
C GLU A 49 7.82 -13.57 2.16
N SER A 50 7.75 -12.55 3.02
CA SER A 50 8.96 -11.91 3.61
C SER A 50 8.65 -11.04 4.85
N GLU A 51 9.68 -10.63 5.61
CA GLU A 51 9.54 -9.71 6.76
C GLU A 51 10.51 -8.50 6.66
N PRO A 52 10.28 -7.56 5.72
CA PRO A 52 11.14 -6.40 5.55
C PRO A 52 10.77 -5.25 6.50
N ILE A 53 11.60 -4.21 6.60
CA ILE A 53 11.13 -2.94 7.20
C ILE A 53 10.09 -2.25 6.29
N ALA A 54 10.26 -2.32 4.97
CA ALA A 54 9.34 -1.75 4.01
C ALA A 54 9.10 -2.70 2.85
N ASP A 55 7.85 -2.86 2.44
CA ASP A 55 7.49 -3.66 1.28
C ASP A 55 6.71 -2.84 0.23
N SER A 56 6.86 -3.20 -1.04
CA SER A 56 6.23 -2.46 -2.13
C SER A 56 5.94 -3.32 -3.36
N TYR A 57 4.71 -3.23 -3.86
CA TYR A 57 4.22 -4.01 -4.99
C TYR A 57 3.82 -3.11 -6.18
N PRO A 58 4.78 -2.43 -6.84
CA PRO A 58 4.48 -1.53 -7.96
C PRO A 58 4.00 -2.28 -9.20
N ILE A 59 2.84 -1.88 -9.73
CA ILE A 59 2.27 -2.41 -10.97
C ILE A 59 2.30 -1.33 -12.04
N ALA A 60 3.13 -1.51 -13.07
CA ALA A 60 3.12 -0.73 -14.30
C ALA A 60 2.59 -1.60 -15.46
N GLY A 61 1.28 -1.52 -15.72
CA GLY A 61 0.60 -2.40 -16.70
C GLY A 61 -0.54 -3.18 -16.06
N ARG A 62 -0.58 -4.50 -16.23
CA ARG A 62 -1.62 -5.41 -15.71
C ARG A 62 -1.06 -6.43 -14.70
N GLY A 63 -1.30 -6.24 -13.42
CA GLY A 63 -0.73 -7.08 -12.36
C GLY A 63 -1.74 -7.58 -11.33
N TYR A 64 -1.40 -8.71 -10.70
CA TYR A 64 -2.17 -9.36 -9.62
C TYR A 64 -1.20 -10.02 -8.62
N PRO A 65 -0.35 -9.24 -7.92
CA PRO A 65 0.53 -9.78 -6.89
C PRO A 65 -0.27 -10.24 -5.67
N ILE A 66 0.24 -11.25 -4.97
CA ILE A 66 -0.21 -11.66 -3.63
C ILE A 66 1.01 -11.56 -2.71
N ALA A 67 0.81 -11.00 -1.52
CA ALA A 67 1.84 -10.71 -0.55
C ALA A 67 1.40 -11.17 0.84
N GLU A 68 2.29 -11.86 1.54
CA GLU A 68 2.15 -12.19 2.96
C GLU A 68 3.43 -11.68 3.67
N SER A 69 3.31 -10.62 4.50
CA SER A 69 4.47 -10.00 5.14
C SER A 69 4.12 -9.19 6.39
N GLU A 70 5.08 -8.92 7.27
CA GLU A 70 4.89 -8.04 8.45
C GLU A 70 5.83 -6.80 8.42
N PRO A 71 5.66 -5.86 7.46
CA PRO A 71 6.55 -4.72 7.33
C PRO A 71 6.21 -3.59 8.27
N ILE A 72 7.11 -2.63 8.50
CA ILE A 72 6.71 -1.36 9.14
C ILE A 72 5.82 -0.54 8.19
N ALA A 73 6.09 -0.59 6.89
CA ALA A 73 5.31 0.14 5.89
C ALA A 73 5.09 -0.70 4.64
N GLU A 74 3.84 -0.73 4.17
CA GLU A 74 3.46 -1.42 2.94
C GLU A 74 2.93 -0.45 1.89
N SER A 75 3.16 -0.77 0.61
CA SER A 75 2.66 0.07 -0.48
C SER A 75 2.32 -0.67 -1.77
N TYR A 76 1.19 -0.28 -2.35
CA TYR A 76 0.62 -0.91 -3.54
C TYR A 76 0.38 0.07 -4.70
N PRO A 77 1.44 0.68 -5.26
CA PRO A 77 1.30 1.64 -6.34
C PRO A 77 0.87 0.99 -7.66
N ILE A 78 -0.27 1.42 -8.21
CA ILE A 78 -0.81 0.94 -9.48
C ILE A 78 -0.76 2.05 -10.52
N ALA A 79 0.08 1.91 -11.54
CA ALA A 79 0.05 2.67 -12.77
C ALA A 79 -0.47 1.78 -13.93
N GLY A 80 -1.78 1.85 -14.20
CA GLY A 80 -2.43 0.98 -15.20
C GLY A 80 -3.59 0.19 -14.63
N ARG A 81 -3.54 -1.14 -14.64
CA ARG A 81 -4.59 -2.03 -14.15
C ARG A 81 -4.06 -3.05 -13.12
N GLY A 82 -4.33 -2.85 -11.84
CA GLY A 82 -3.79 -3.71 -10.76
C GLY A 82 -4.87 -4.28 -9.84
N TYR A 83 -4.58 -5.45 -9.28
CA TYR A 83 -5.39 -6.15 -8.28
C TYR A 83 -4.48 -6.87 -7.26
N PRO A 84 -3.66 -6.12 -6.51
CA PRO A 84 -2.85 -6.71 -5.46
C PRO A 84 -3.74 -7.22 -4.31
N ILE A 85 -3.28 -8.28 -3.65
CA ILE A 85 -3.84 -8.79 -2.40
C ILE A 85 -2.71 -8.82 -1.38
N ALA A 86 -2.98 -8.29 -0.19
CA ALA A 86 -2.06 -8.14 0.93
C ALA A 86 -2.65 -8.75 2.18
N GLU A 87 -1.86 -9.53 2.90
CA GLU A 87 -2.15 -9.96 4.27
C GLU A 87 -0.94 -9.58 5.13
N SER A 88 -1.09 -8.58 6.00
CA SER A 88 0.04 -7.97 6.73
C SER A 88 -0.38 -7.22 7.99
N GLU A 89 0.55 -6.97 8.94
CA GLU A 89 0.30 -6.09 10.12
C GLU A 89 1.28 -4.90 10.17
N PRO A 90 1.17 -3.93 9.26
CA PRO A 90 2.10 -2.83 9.17
C PRO A 90 1.81 -1.69 10.12
N ILE A 91 2.71 -0.71 10.22
CA ILE A 91 2.38 0.56 10.90
C ILE A 91 1.62 1.48 9.96
N ALA A 92 1.93 1.46 8.66
CA ALA A 92 1.30 2.35 7.70
C ALA A 92 1.18 1.72 6.32
N ASP A 93 -0.02 1.84 5.74
CA ASP A 93 -0.30 1.33 4.40
C ASP A 93 -0.76 2.38 3.43
N SER A 94 -0.40 2.14 2.17
CA SER A 94 -0.81 3.00 1.09
C SER A 94 -1.10 2.28 -0.21
N TYR A 95 -2.24 2.63 -0.81
CA TYR A 95 -2.75 2.03 -2.03
C TYR A 95 -2.96 3.07 -3.16
N PRO A 96 -1.89 3.71 -3.66
CA PRO A 96 -2.02 4.76 -4.67
C PRO A 96 -2.35 4.18 -6.05
N ILE A 97 -3.45 4.66 -6.65
CA ILE A 97 -3.95 4.21 -7.95
C ILE A 97 -3.87 5.35 -8.95
N ALA A 98 -3.03 5.22 -9.97
CA ALA A 98 -3.02 6.00 -11.19
C ALA A 98 -3.54 5.13 -12.36
N GLY A 99 -4.83 5.19 -12.66
CA GLY A 99 -5.47 4.33 -13.66
C GLY A 99 -6.64 3.53 -13.10
N ARG A 100 -6.62 2.20 -13.16
CA ARG A 100 -7.68 1.30 -12.70
C ARG A 100 -7.18 0.28 -11.68
N GLY A 101 -7.43 0.48 -10.39
CA GLY A 101 -6.94 -0.39 -9.32
C GLY A 101 -8.05 -0.98 -8.44
N TYR A 102 -7.80 -2.18 -7.93
CA TYR A 102 -8.65 -2.89 -6.96
C TYR A 102 -7.77 -3.64 -5.95
N PRO A 103 -6.95 -2.94 -5.16
CA PRO A 103 -6.21 -3.56 -4.09
C PRO A 103 -7.19 -4.09 -3.02
N ILE A 104 -6.84 -5.23 -2.45
CA ILE A 104 -7.50 -5.80 -1.27
C ILE A 104 -6.41 -5.96 -0.22
N ALA A 105 -6.68 -5.52 0.99
CA ALA A 105 -5.78 -5.67 2.12
C ALA A 105 -6.53 -6.09 3.37
N GLU A 106 -5.94 -7.02 4.09
CA GLU A 106 -6.37 -7.44 5.43
C GLU A 106 -5.20 -7.12 6.36
N SER A 107 -5.36 -6.10 7.20
CA SER A 107 -4.24 -5.54 7.98
C SER A 107 -4.67 -4.69 9.18
N GLU A 108 -3.82 -4.49 10.19
CA GLU A 108 -4.11 -3.59 11.33
C GLU A 108 -3.14 -2.37 11.46
N PRO A 109 -3.05 -1.51 10.44
CA PRO A 109 -2.15 -0.36 10.44
C PRO A 109 -2.54 0.75 11.39
N ILE A 110 -1.57 1.57 11.81
CA ILE A 110 -1.87 2.83 12.51
C ILE A 110 -2.47 3.85 11.54
N ALA A 111 -2.03 3.86 10.28
CA ALA A 111 -2.47 4.85 9.31
C ALA A 111 -2.65 4.25 7.92
N ASP A 112 -3.81 4.54 7.33
CA ASP A 112 -4.20 4.05 6.02
C ASP A 112 -4.46 5.17 5.02
N SER A 113 -4.01 4.95 3.79
CA SER A 113 -4.26 5.90 2.71
C SER A 113 -4.49 5.25 1.36
N TYR A 114 -5.56 5.70 0.69
CA TYR A 114 -5.98 5.19 -0.60
C TYR A 114 -6.13 6.30 -1.66
N PRO A 115 -5.02 6.87 -2.16
CA PRO A 115 -5.05 7.90 -3.20
C PRO A 115 -5.54 7.33 -4.53
N ILE A 116 -6.53 7.96 -5.15
CA ILE A 116 -7.08 7.56 -6.45
C ILE A 116 -6.97 8.70 -7.44
N ALA A 117 -6.11 8.56 -8.45
CA ALA A 117 -6.06 9.34 -9.67
C ALA A 117 -6.57 8.47 -10.85
N GLY A 118 -7.87 8.52 -11.15
CA GLY A 118 -8.49 7.66 -12.16
C GLY A 118 -9.69 6.89 -11.64
N ARG A 119 -9.66 5.55 -11.67
CA ARG A 119 -10.75 4.65 -11.26
C ARG A 119 -10.27 3.62 -10.23
N GLY A 120 -10.50 3.86 -8.94
CA GLY A 120 -10.06 2.98 -7.86
C GLY A 120 -11.20 2.40 -7.02
N TYR A 121 -11.01 1.17 -6.54
CA TYR A 121 -11.88 0.47 -5.61
C TYR A 121 -11.04 -0.34 -4.62
N PRO A 122 -10.24 0.33 -3.78
CA PRO A 122 -9.54 -0.33 -2.70
C PRO A 122 -10.57 -0.88 -1.70
N ILE A 123 -10.31 -2.07 -1.19
CA ILE A 123 -11.03 -2.68 -0.08
C ILE A 123 -10.00 -2.94 1.00
N ALA A 124 -10.29 -2.50 2.22
CA ALA A 124 -9.47 -2.81 3.37
C ALA A 124 -10.34 -3.27 4.54
N GLU A 125 -9.84 -4.28 5.24
CA GLU A 125 -10.37 -4.73 6.52
C GLU A 125 -9.27 -4.41 7.56
N SER A 126 -9.48 -3.35 8.34
CA SER A 126 -8.46 -2.80 9.26
C SER A 126 -9.06 -2.00 10.42
N GLU A 127 -8.30 -1.68 11.46
CA GLU A 127 -8.71 -0.75 12.53
C GLU A 127 -7.70 0.41 12.72
N PRO A 128 -7.54 1.32 11.73
CA PRO A 128 -6.48 2.31 11.78
C PRO A 128 -6.81 3.48 12.69
N ILE A 129 -5.79 4.12 13.25
CA ILE A 129 -6.00 5.39 13.98
C ILE A 129 -6.46 6.48 13.00
N ALA A 130 -5.89 6.52 11.80
CA ALA A 130 -6.20 7.54 10.81
C ALA A 130 -6.39 6.95 9.42
N GLU A 131 -7.43 7.40 8.74
CA GLU A 131 -7.74 6.94 7.40
C GLU A 131 -7.89 8.09 6.40
N SER A 132 -7.42 7.90 5.17
CA SER A 132 -7.57 8.93 4.13
C SER A 132 -7.80 8.40 2.72
N TYR A 133 -8.75 9.02 2.03
CA TYR A 133 -9.17 8.66 0.68
C TYR A 133 -9.19 9.86 -0.27
N PRO A 134 -8.01 10.32 -0.73
CA PRO A 134 -7.94 11.35 -1.75
C PRO A 134 -8.43 10.82 -3.10
N ILE A 135 -9.43 11.47 -3.72
CA ILE A 135 -9.98 11.06 -5.00
C ILE A 135 -9.89 12.20 -6.02
N ALA A 136 -9.06 12.01 -7.03
CA ALA A 136 -9.04 12.76 -8.28
C ALA A 136 -9.56 11.87 -9.42
N GLY A 137 -10.86 11.94 -9.72
CA GLY A 137 -11.50 11.06 -10.71
C GLY A 137 -12.70 10.29 -10.13
N ARG A 138 -12.69 8.97 -10.23
CA ARG A 138 -13.76 8.08 -9.80
C ARG A 138 -13.27 7.06 -8.76
N GLY A 139 -13.57 7.26 -7.48
CA GLY A 139 -13.12 6.38 -6.39
C GLY A 139 -14.27 5.86 -5.54
N TYR A 140 -14.19 4.59 -5.14
CA TYR A 140 -15.09 3.97 -4.16
C TYR A 140 -14.27 3.10 -3.23
N PRO A 141 -13.49 3.72 -2.33
CA PRO A 141 -12.90 2.98 -1.23
C PRO A 141 -13.97 2.37 -0.36
N ILE A 142 -13.70 1.17 0.13
CA ILE A 142 -14.46 0.52 1.19
C ILE A 142 -13.46 0.18 2.29
N ALA A 143 -13.69 0.67 3.50
CA ALA A 143 -13.06 0.11 4.68
C ALA A 143 -14.11 -0.39 5.67
N GLU A 144 -13.85 -1.57 6.19
CA GLU A 144 -14.51 -2.12 7.37
C GLU A 144 -13.58 -1.83 8.54
N SER A 145 -13.75 -0.68 9.19
CA SER A 145 -12.82 -0.14 10.19
C SER A 145 -13.49 0.83 11.17
N GLU A 146 -12.90 1.09 12.35
CA GLU A 146 -13.36 2.14 13.30
C GLU A 146 -12.28 3.21 13.59
N PRO A 147 -11.90 4.05 12.62
CA PRO A 147 -10.82 5.01 12.81
C PRO A 147 -11.13 6.16 13.76
N ILE A 148 -10.07 6.72 14.37
CA ILE A 148 -10.19 7.94 15.18
C ILE A 148 -10.44 9.15 14.28
N ALA A 149 -9.81 9.21 13.11
CA ALA A 149 -9.88 10.36 12.23
C ALA A 149 -9.85 10.01 10.75
N ASP A 150 -10.79 10.57 9.99
CA ASP A 150 -10.93 10.30 8.56
C ASP A 150 -10.91 11.54 7.68
N SER A 151 -10.41 11.38 6.45
CA SER A 151 -10.33 12.46 5.46
C SER A 151 -10.55 12.00 4.03
N TYR A 152 -11.51 12.63 3.35
CA TYR A 152 -12.02 12.26 2.03
C TYR A 152 -12.02 13.45 1.06
N PRO A 153 -10.84 13.96 0.64
CA PRO A 153 -10.77 15.03 -0.35
C PRO A 153 -11.19 14.53 -1.73
N ILE A 154 -12.19 15.16 -2.36
CA ILE A 154 -12.73 14.73 -3.65
C ILE A 154 -12.64 15.86 -4.69
N ALA A 155 -11.87 15.60 -5.74
CA ALA A 155 -11.86 16.29 -7.03
C ALA A 155 -12.41 15.36 -8.12
N GLY A 156 -13.74 15.23 -8.22
CA GLY A 156 -14.40 14.30 -9.13
C GLY A 156 -15.63 13.64 -8.51
N ARG A 157 -15.77 12.32 -8.72
CA ARG A 157 -16.82 11.47 -8.13
C ARG A 157 -16.20 10.46 -7.18
N GLY A 158 -16.29 10.73 -5.89
CA GLY A 158 -15.89 9.81 -4.84
C GLY A 158 -17.09 9.42 -3.98
N TYR A 159 -17.17 8.15 -3.61
CA TYR A 159 -18.11 7.67 -2.58
C TYR A 159 -17.35 6.67 -1.71
N PRO A 160 -16.53 7.16 -0.78
CA PRO A 160 -15.99 6.30 0.27
C PRO A 160 -17.13 5.71 1.09
N ILE A 161 -16.95 4.45 1.48
CA ILE A 161 -17.80 3.76 2.43
C ILE A 161 -16.86 3.34 3.56
N ALA A 162 -17.08 3.91 4.74
CA ALA A 162 -16.48 3.44 5.97
C ALA A 162 -17.63 3.01 6.88
N GLU A 163 -17.59 1.78 7.38
CA GLU A 163 -18.52 1.34 8.43
C GLU A 163 -17.97 1.75 9.80
N SER A 164 -17.95 3.06 10.08
CA SER A 164 -17.27 3.65 11.23
C SER A 164 -18.01 4.85 11.85
N GLU A 165 -17.73 5.16 13.14
CA GLU A 165 -18.11 6.41 13.82
C GLU A 165 -16.86 7.18 14.32
N PRO A 166 -16.09 7.83 13.42
CA PRO A 166 -14.83 8.47 13.80
C PRO A 166 -15.04 9.73 14.65
N ILE A 167 -14.02 10.07 15.45
CA ILE A 167 -14.03 11.27 16.29
C ILE A 167 -13.90 12.55 15.45
N ALA A 168 -13.18 12.49 14.33
CA ALA A 168 -12.95 13.61 13.45
C ALA A 168 -13.08 13.23 11.97
N GLU A 169 -13.78 14.07 11.19
CA GLU A 169 -14.02 13.82 9.77
C GLU A 169 -13.79 15.08 8.92
N SER A 170 -13.30 14.89 7.68
CA SER A 170 -13.13 15.96 6.69
C SER A 170 -13.48 15.51 5.27
N TYR A 171 -14.39 16.23 4.59
CA TYR A 171 -14.81 15.91 3.21
C TYR A 171 -14.71 17.14 2.28
N PRO A 172 -13.50 17.67 2.01
CA PRO A 172 -13.38 18.81 1.12
C PRO A 172 -13.64 18.40 -0.34
N ILE A 173 -14.62 19.03 -0.98
CA ILE A 173 -14.97 18.79 -2.39
C ILE A 173 -14.55 19.99 -3.23
N ALA A 174 -13.69 19.76 -4.21
CA ALA A 174 -13.28 20.75 -5.22
C ALA A 174 -13.85 20.35 -6.58
N GLY A 175 -14.65 21.24 -7.19
CA GLY A 175 -15.30 21.04 -8.49
C GLY A 175 -14.48 21.52 -9.67
#